data_AF-A0A3D5BM06-F1
#
_entry.id   AF-A0A3D5BM06-F1
#
_cell.length_a   1.000
_cell.length_b   1.000
_cell.length_c   1.000
_cell.angle_alpha   90.00
_cell.angle_beta   90.00
_cell.angle_gamma   90.00
#
_symmetry.space_group_name_H-M   'P 1'
#
loop_
_entity.id
_entity.type
_entity.pdbx_description
1 polymer ?
#
loop_
_entity_poly.entity_id
_entity_poly.type
_entity_poly.pdbx_seq_one_letter_code
_entity_poly.pdbx_strand_id
1 'polypeptide(L)'
;MHLSDRAKYKYLKFFGYLCILFGLVSGYGAIQNFFDPDFYVVMNDVKRSDPEAKLISLVFPALAIFIGILLNLISQNEVTSISNAREKFWSIFKK
;
A
#
# COMPACT_ATOMS: atom_id res chain seq x y z
N MET A 1 23.93 6.73 7.39
CA MET A 1 24.06 5.28 7.17
C MET A 1 23.61 4.98 5.74
N HIS A 2 24.53 4.65 4.82
CA HIS A 2 24.15 4.20 3.46
C HIS A 2 23.67 2.75 3.55
N LEU A 3 22.36 2.52 3.41
CA LEU A 3 21.81 1.16 3.29
C LEU A 3 22.27 0.56 1.95
N SER A 4 22.77 -0.68 1.98
CA SER A 4 23.10 -1.41 0.75
C SER A 4 21.84 -1.68 -0.07
N ASP A 5 21.97 -1.79 -1.39
CA ASP A 5 20.81 -2.02 -2.26
C ASP A 5 20.12 -3.36 -1.98
N ARG A 6 20.88 -4.36 -1.54
CA ARG A 6 20.33 -5.62 -1.03
C ARG A 6 19.44 -5.41 0.20
N ALA A 7 19.84 -4.53 1.11
CA ALA A 7 19.02 -4.19 2.28
C ALA A 7 17.77 -3.42 1.86
N LYS A 8 17.89 -2.40 0.99
CA LYS A 8 16.74 -1.65 0.44
C LYS A 8 15.72 -2.58 -0.22
N TYR A 9 16.20 -3.53 -1.04
CA TYR A 9 15.36 -4.54 -1.68
C TYR A 9 14.63 -5.41 -0.66
N LYS A 10 15.32 -5.92 0.37
CA LYS A 10 14.69 -6.71 1.45
C LYS A 10 13.64 -5.91 2.22
N TYR A 11 13.92 -4.64 2.54
CA TYR A 11 12.96 -3.76 3.19
C TYR A 11 11.73 -3.50 2.32
N LEU A 12 11.92 -3.29 1.02
CA LEU A 12 10.84 -3.12 0.05
C LEU A 12 9.92 -4.35 0.03
N LYS A 13 10.49 -5.57 -0.01
CA LYS A 13 9.73 -6.82 0.05
C LYS A 13 8.99 -6.98 1.36
N PHE A 14 9.68 -6.75 2.48
CA PHE A 14 9.08 -6.81 3.81
C PHE A 14 7.87 -5.86 3.92
N PHE A 15 8.03 -4.61 3.47
CA PHE A 15 6.94 -3.64 3.47
C PHE A 15 5.81 -4.04 2.52
N GLY A 16 6.14 -4.60 1.35
CA GLY A 16 5.15 -5.18 0.42
C GLY A 16 4.30 -6.26 1.08
N TYR A 17 4.93 -7.21 1.80
CA TYR A 17 4.20 -8.23 2.56
C TYR A 17 3.35 -7.63 3.69
N LEU A 18 3.84 -6.61 4.40
CA LEU A 18 3.05 -5.91 5.41
C LEU A 18 1.80 -5.25 4.81
N CYS A 19 1.93 -4.60 3.65
CA CYS A 19 0.80 -4.00 2.95
C CYS A 19 -0.25 -5.05 2.54
N ILE A 20 0.18 -6.21 2.04
CA ILE A 20 -0.73 -7.32 1.71
C ILE A 20 -1.42 -7.83 2.97
N LEU A 21 -0.67 -8.10 4.04
CA LEU A 21 -1.23 -8.59 5.30
C LEU A 21 -2.24 -7.60 5.89
N PHE A 22 -1.89 -6.32 5.94
CA PHE A 22 -2.77 -5.26 6.39
C PHE A 22 -4.03 -5.17 5.53
N GLY A 23 -3.88 -5.22 4.21
CA GLY A 23 -5.00 -5.20 3.27
C GLY A 23 -5.93 -6.40 3.42
N LEU A 24 -5.40 -7.60 3.69
CA LEU A 24 -6.22 -8.79 3.95
C LEU A 24 -6.98 -8.70 5.27
N VAL A 25 -6.31 -8.29 6.35
CA VAL A 25 -6.94 -8.16 7.69
C VAL A 25 -8.01 -7.06 7.68
N SER A 26 -7.69 -5.88 7.15
CA SER A 26 -8.64 -4.78 7.02
C SER A 26 -9.77 -5.10 6.04
N GLY A 27 -9.46 -5.80 4.94
CA GLY A 27 -10.44 -6.27 3.96
C GLY A 27 -11.44 -7.25 4.56
N TYR A 28 -10.98 -8.18 5.39
CA TYR A 28 -11.86 -9.09 6.13
C TYR A 28 -12.83 -8.33 7.05
N GLY A 29 -12.33 -7.36 7.82
CA GLY A 29 -13.18 -6.51 8.65
C GLY A 29 -14.18 -5.67 7.84
N ALA A 30 -13.76 -5.14 6.70
CA ALA A 30 -14.65 -4.40 5.79
C ALA A 30 -15.75 -5.31 5.20
N ILE A 31 -15.43 -6.57 4.87
CA ILE A 31 -16.43 -7.55 4.43
C ILE A 31 -17.43 -7.84 5.54
N GLN A 32 -16.98 -8.03 6.79
CA GLN A 32 -17.90 -8.21 7.92
C GLN A 32 -18.84 -7.01 8.07
N ASN A 33 -18.29 -5.79 8.04
CA ASN A 33 -19.06 -4.55 8.12
C ASN A 33 -20.02 -4.36 6.92
N PHE A 34 -19.68 -4.91 5.76
CA PHE A 34 -20.55 -4.86 4.59
C PHE A 34 -21.84 -5.69 4.81
N PHE A 35 -21.71 -6.87 5.43
CA PHE A 35 -22.83 -7.74 5.74
C PHE A 35 -23.56 -7.39 7.04
N ASP A 36 -22.99 -6.54 7.88
CA ASP A 36 -23.64 -6.03 9.08
C ASP A 36 -24.74 -5.02 8.69
N PRO A 37 -26.03 -5.28 9.00
CA PRO A 37 -27.12 -4.38 8.69
C PRO A 37 -27.02 -3.03 9.43
N ASP A 38 -26.44 -3.01 10.63
CA ASP A 38 -26.37 -1.84 11.51
C ASP A 38 -25.14 -0.96 11.22
N PHE A 39 -24.20 -1.44 10.41
CA PHE A 39 -23.04 -0.66 10.01
C PHE A 39 -23.45 0.50 9.10
N TYR A 40 -22.93 1.69 9.41
CA TYR A 40 -23.14 2.90 8.61
C TYR A 40 -21.79 3.57 8.32
N VAL A 41 -21.66 4.11 7.11
CA VAL A 41 -20.51 4.91 6.71
C VAL A 41 -20.94 6.37 6.68
N VAL A 42 -20.10 7.26 7.20
CA VAL A 42 -20.35 8.70 7.13
C VAL A 42 -19.78 9.20 5.80
N MET A 43 -20.65 9.71 4.93
CA MET A 43 -20.28 10.36 3.67
C MET A 43 -20.95 11.72 3.59
N ASN A 44 -20.16 12.77 3.39
CA ASN A 44 -20.65 14.15 3.34
C ASN A 44 -21.54 14.50 4.56
N ASP A 45 -21.08 14.15 5.77
CA ASP A 45 -21.79 14.31 7.05
C ASP A 45 -23.13 13.55 7.19
N VAL A 46 -23.48 12.70 6.22
CA VAL A 46 -24.68 11.86 6.27
C VAL A 46 -24.30 10.42 6.55
N LYS A 47 -25.00 9.78 7.51
CA LYS A 47 -24.90 8.35 7.75
C LYS A 47 -25.62 7.59 6.64
N ARG A 48 -24.89 6.74 5.92
CA ARG A 48 -25.42 5.90 4.83
C ARG A 48 -25.20 4.43 5.21
N SER A 49 -26.25 3.61 5.09
CA SER A 49 -26.18 2.15 5.26
C SER A 49 -26.38 1.40 3.93
N ASP A 50 -26.53 2.14 2.83
CA ASP A 50 -26.71 1.57 1.50
C ASP A 50 -25.50 0.71 1.10
N PRO A 51 -25.69 -0.40 0.37
CA PRO A 51 -24.61 -1.28 -0.06
C PRO A 51 -23.50 -0.53 -0.81
N GLU A 52 -23.88 0.41 -1.68
CA GLU A 52 -22.93 1.24 -2.43
C GLU A 52 -22.00 2.06 -1.52
N ALA A 53 -22.54 2.61 -0.42
CA ALA A 53 -21.76 3.35 0.55
C ALA A 53 -20.84 2.42 1.37
N LYS A 54 -21.31 1.21 1.69
CA LYS A 54 -20.50 0.20 2.40
C LYS A 54 -19.33 -0.30 1.55
N LEU A 55 -19.46 -0.38 0.21
CA LEU A 55 -18.37 -0.77 -0.69
C LEU A 55 -17.14 0.15 -0.59
N ILE A 56 -17.32 1.43 -0.23
CA ILE A 56 -16.20 2.36 -0.09
C ILE A 56 -15.22 1.89 1.01
N SER A 57 -15.69 1.14 2.01
CA SER A 57 -14.83 0.55 3.04
C SER A 57 -13.82 -0.47 2.49
N LEU A 58 -14.07 -1.05 1.30
CA LEU A 58 -13.19 -2.03 0.64
C LEU A 58 -12.11 -1.38 -0.24
N VAL A 59 -12.24 -0.08 -0.55
CA VAL A 59 -11.30 0.62 -1.45
C VAL A 59 -9.90 0.67 -0.85
N PHE A 60 -9.77 1.06 0.41
CA PHE A 60 -8.48 1.13 1.11
C PHE A 60 -7.79 -0.25 1.24
N PRO A 61 -8.48 -1.30 1.71
CA PRO A 61 -7.95 -2.66 1.70
C PRO A 61 -7.46 -3.12 0.33
N ALA A 62 -8.25 -2.88 -0.73
CA ALA A 62 -7.89 -3.27 -2.09
C ALA A 62 -6.63 -2.53 -2.58
N LEU A 63 -6.53 -1.22 -2.34
CA LEU A 63 -5.35 -0.42 -2.67
C LEU A 63 -4.10 -0.90 -1.92
N ALA A 64 -4.22 -1.24 -0.63
CA ALA A 64 -3.12 -1.75 0.16
C ALA A 64 -2.57 -3.07 -0.40
N ILE A 65 -3.46 -4.01 -0.78
CA ILE A 65 -3.06 -5.26 -1.43
C ILE A 65 -2.37 -4.98 -2.76
N PHE A 66 -2.97 -4.11 -3.60
CA PHE A 66 -2.42 -3.78 -4.91
C PHE A 66 -1.01 -3.17 -4.81
N ILE A 67 -0.81 -2.18 -3.93
CA ILE A 67 0.50 -1.57 -3.68
C ILE A 67 1.48 -2.63 -3.15
N GLY A 68 1.04 -3.47 -2.22
CA GLY A 68 1.89 -4.53 -1.67
C GLY A 68 2.35 -5.54 -2.73
N ILE A 69 1.49 -5.91 -3.67
CA ILE A 69 1.84 -6.74 -4.83
C ILE A 69 2.87 -6.03 -5.71
N LEU A 70 2.64 -4.76 -6.08
CA LEU A 70 3.56 -4.00 -6.92
C LEU A 70 4.97 -3.92 -6.30
N LEU A 71 5.05 -3.62 -5.00
CA LEU A 71 6.33 -3.61 -4.27
C LEU A 71 7.01 -4.98 -4.28
N ASN A 72 6.21 -6.05 -4.19
CA ASN A 72 6.68 -7.42 -4.28
C ASN A 72 7.00 -7.90 -5.71
N LEU A 73 6.66 -7.16 -6.75
CA LEU A 73 7.09 -7.44 -8.12
C LEU A 73 8.42 -6.76 -8.49
N ILE A 74 8.76 -5.63 -7.84
CA ILE A 74 10.01 -4.89 -8.13
C ILE A 74 11.23 -5.80 -7.94
N SER A 75 12.08 -5.88 -8.94
CA SER A 75 13.32 -6.66 -8.95
C SER A 75 14.47 -5.95 -8.23
N GLN A 76 15.50 -6.69 -7.84
CA GLN A 76 16.69 -6.09 -7.21
C GLN A 76 17.43 -5.15 -8.19
N ASN A 77 17.42 -5.47 -9.49
CA ASN A 77 18.06 -4.66 -10.53
C ASN A 77 17.40 -3.28 -10.65
N GLU A 78 16.07 -3.21 -10.55
CA GLU A 78 15.34 -1.95 -10.54
C GLU A 78 15.69 -1.09 -9.33
N VAL A 79 15.82 -1.69 -8.13
CA VAL A 79 16.24 -0.97 -6.92
C VAL A 79 17.63 -0.37 -7.08
N THR A 80 18.58 -1.12 -7.63
CA THR A 80 19.94 -0.62 -7.90
C THR A 80 19.94 0.46 -8.98
N SER A 81 19.15 0.31 -10.04
CA SER A 81 19.02 1.32 -11.10
C SER A 81 18.47 2.64 -10.55
N ILE A 82 17.44 2.59 -9.70
CA ILE A 82 16.89 3.77 -9.02
C ILE A 82 17.92 4.40 -8.08
N SER A 83 18.69 3.60 -7.34
CA SER A 83 19.76 4.12 -6.48
C SER A 83 20.83 4.87 -7.27
N ASN A 84 21.28 4.30 -8.39
CA ASN A 84 22.25 4.91 -9.28
C ASN A 84 21.71 6.19 -9.94
N ALA A 85 20.46 6.18 -10.39
CA ALA A 85 19.80 7.35 -10.96
C ALA A 85 19.67 8.48 -9.93
N ARG A 86 19.34 8.14 -8.67
CA ARG A 86 19.30 9.09 -7.56
C ARG A 86 20.68 9.70 -7.32
N GLU A 87 21.74 8.90 -7.22
CA GLU A 87 23.10 9.41 -7.02
C GLU A 87 23.55 10.31 -8.16
N LYS A 88 23.25 9.94 -9.41
CA LYS A 88 23.53 10.75 -10.59
C LYS A 88 22.76 12.07 -10.55
N PHE A 89 21.48 12.07 -10.19
CA PHE A 89 20.69 13.28 -10.01
C PHE A 89 21.30 14.20 -8.94
N TRP A 90 21.62 13.66 -7.76
CA TRP A 90 22.21 14.44 -6.67
C TRP A 90 23.63 14.96 -6.98
N SER A 91 24.38 14.29 -7.87
CA SER A 91 25.69 14.79 -8.32
C SER A 91 25.60 16.13 -9.06
N ILE A 92 24.47 16.42 -9.71
CA ILE A 92 24.24 17.70 -10.42
C ILE A 92 24.10 18.86 -9.42
N PHE A 93 23.53 18.60 -8.24
CA PHE A 93 23.29 19.59 -7.19
C PHE A 93 24.44 19.73 -6.18
N LYS A 94 25.44 18.84 -6.24
CA LYS A 94 26.65 18.91 -5.38
C LYS A 94 27.78 19.74 -5.99
N LYS A 95 27.48 20.56 -6.99
CA LYS A 95 28.43 21.48 -7.65
C LYS A 95 28.28 22.87 -7.07
#